data_AF-A0A537R0U6-F1
#
_entry.id   AF-A0A537R0U6-F1
#
_cell.length_a   1.000
_cell.length_b   1.000
_cell.length_c   1.000
_cell.angle_alpha   90.00
_cell.angle_beta   90.00
_cell.angle_gamma   90.00
#
_symmetry.space_group_name_H-M   'P 1'
#
loop_
_entity.id
_entity.type
_entity.pdbx_description
1 polymer ?
#
loop_
_entity_poly.entity_id
_entity_poly.type
_entity_poly.pdbx_seq_one_letter_code
_entity_poly.pdbx_strand_id
1 'polypeptide(L)' 'MQRDTERLTYNIEDAGRLLGIGRNQAYDAAKRGDIPTIKIGKRLLVPKAALDRLLAGEAA' A
#
# COMPACT_ATOMS: atom_id res chain seq x y z
N MET A 1 -10.68 -22.28 16.70
CA MET A 1 -9.87 -21.84 15.54
C MET A 1 -10.36 -20.45 15.16
N GLN A 2 -9.92 -19.39 15.85
CA GLN A 2 -10.25 -18.02 15.47
C GLN A 2 -9.48 -17.75 14.18
N ARG A 3 -10.17 -17.59 13.05
CA ARG A 3 -9.53 -17.00 11.87
C ARG A 3 -9.44 -15.51 12.16
N ASP A 4 -8.32 -15.07 12.69
CA ASP A 4 -8.00 -13.65 12.70
C ASP A 4 -8.05 -13.18 11.24
N THR A 5 -9.03 -12.35 10.92
CA THR A 5 -9.18 -11.79 9.57
C THR A 5 -8.02 -10.85 9.34
N GLU A 6 -6.96 -11.34 8.69
CA GLU A 6 -5.79 -10.53 8.35
C GLU A 6 -6.20 -9.33 7.49
N ARG A 7 -5.66 -8.15 7.81
CA ARG A 7 -5.88 -6.96 6.98
C ARG A 7 -5.10 -7.10 5.68
N LEU A 8 -5.81 -7.18 4.57
CA LEU A 8 -5.23 -7.25 3.22
C LEU A 8 -4.87 -5.88 2.64
N THR A 9 -4.99 -4.80 3.42
CA THR A 9 -4.74 -3.44 2.98
C THR A 9 -4.05 -2.62 4.06
N TYR A 10 -3.09 -1.79 3.66
CA TYR A 10 -2.43 -0.79 4.48
C TYR A 10 -2.98 0.61 4.18
N ASN A 11 -2.78 1.57 5.07
CA ASN A 11 -2.88 2.98 4.69
C ASN A 11 -1.57 3.43 4.03
N ILE A 12 -1.54 4.65 3.49
CA ILE A 12 -0.36 5.19 2.80
C ILE A 12 0.85 5.34 3.73
N GLU A 13 0.64 5.76 4.98
CA GLU A 13 1.74 5.90 5.94
C GLU A 13 2.38 4.57 6.28
N ASP A 14 1.58 3.55 6.54
CA ASP A 14 2.05 2.20 6.86
C ASP A 14 2.79 1.60 5.66
N ALA A 15 2.26 1.76 4.45
CA ALA A 15 2.95 1.36 3.23
C ALA A 15 4.28 2.11 3.06
N GLY A 16 4.31 3.41 3.34
CA GLY A 16 5.53 4.20 3.34
C GLY A 16 6.58 3.68 4.31
N ARG A 17 6.17 3.33 5.54
CA ARG A 17 7.05 2.72 6.55
C ARG A 17 7.60 1.37 6.10
N LEU A 18 6.75 0.52 5.50
CA LEU A 18 7.17 -0.78 4.95
C LEU A 18 8.17 -0.62 3.80
N LEU A 19 8.02 0.45 3.00
CA LEU A 19 8.93 0.80 1.91
C LEU A 19 10.17 1.59 2.36
N GLY A 20 10.29 1.94 3.64
CA GLY A 20 11.42 2.73 4.16
C GLY A 20 11.42 4.21 3.75
N ILE A 21 10.27 4.76 3.35
CA ILE A 21 10.14 6.16 2.92
C ILE A 21 9.30 6.99 3.91
N GLY A 22 9.58 8.30 3.96
CA GLY A 22 8.83 9.23 4.79
C GLY A 22 7.36 9.39 4.35
N ARG A 23 6.50 9.87 5.26
CA ARG A 23 5.07 10.12 5.01
C ARG A 23 4.82 10.91 3.72
N ASN A 24 5.49 12.04 3.55
CA ASN A 24 5.28 12.90 2.38
C ASN A 24 5.65 12.17 1.08
N GLN A 25 6.79 11.47 1.08
CA GLN A 25 7.22 10.65 -0.06
C GLN A 25 6.21 9.56 -0.38
N ALA A 26 5.59 8.93 0.62
CA ALA A 26 4.57 7.91 0.42
C ALA A 26 3.29 8.48 -0.21
N TYR A 27 2.83 9.65 0.23
CA TYR A 27 1.69 10.34 -0.39
C TYR A 27 2.00 10.78 -1.81
N ASP A 28 3.21 11.29 -2.07
CA ASP A 28 3.63 11.68 -3.41
C ASP A 28 3.76 10.47 -4.34
N ALA A 29 4.33 9.36 -3.86
CA ALA A 29 4.41 8.10 -4.59
C ALA A 29 3.03 7.51 -4.89
N ALA A 30 2.10 7.56 -3.93
CA ALA A 30 0.70 7.18 -4.16
C ALA A 30 0.00 8.08 -5.19
N LYS A 31 0.31 9.38 -5.19
CA LYS A 31 -0.23 10.33 -6.17
C LYS A 31 0.36 10.14 -7.57
N ARG A 32 1.64 9.78 -7.67
CA ARG A 32 2.32 9.46 -8.93
C ARG A 32 1.90 8.10 -9.52
N GLY A 33 1.40 7.20 -8.67
CA GLY A 33 1.05 5.84 -9.05
C GLY A 33 2.16 4.82 -8.80
N ASP A 34 3.29 5.24 -8.22
CA ASP A 34 4.40 4.35 -7.84
C ASP A 34 3.97 3.38 -6.74
N ILE A 35 3.08 3.80 -5.84
CA ILE A 35 2.47 2.91 -4.84
C ILE A 35 1.07 2.52 -5.33
N PRO A 36 0.76 1.22 -5.43
CA PRO A 36 -0.56 0.79 -5.85
C PRO A 36 -1.59 1.16 -4.79
N THR A 37 -2.54 2.01 -5.16
CA THR A 37 -3.61 2.45 -4.26
C THR A 37 -4.98 2.16 -4.81
N ILE A 38 -5.92 1.82 -3.92
CA ILE A 38 -7.34 1.68 -4.19
C ILE A 38 -8.12 2.65 -3.33
N LYS A 39 -9.13 3.29 -3.90
CA LYS A 39 -10.03 4.20 -3.18
C LYS A 39 -11.31 3.47 -2.81
N ILE A 40 -11.55 3.30 -1.51
CA ILE A 40 -12.79 2.74 -0.98
C ILE A 40 -13.51 3.84 -0.20
N GLY A 41 -14.55 4.41 -0.82
CA GLY A 41 -15.28 5.57 -0.29
C GLY A 41 -14.35 6.77 -0.09
N LYS A 42 -14.18 7.19 1.17
CA LYS A 42 -13.29 8.31 1.56
C LYS A 42 -11.87 7.87 1.91
N ARG A 43 -11.57 6.56 1.91
CA ARG A 43 -10.27 6.02 2.31
C ARG A 43 -9.44 5.66 1.08
N LEU A 44 -8.16 5.99 1.14
CA LEU A 44 -7.15 5.56 0.18
C LEU A 44 -6.32 4.47 0.86
N LEU A 45 -6.31 3.28 0.26
CA LEU A 45 -5.71 2.07 0.83
C LEU A 45 -4.71 1.48 -0.15
N VAL A 46 -3.68 0.83 0.38
CA VAL A 46 -2.64 0.13 -0.37
C VAL A 46 -2.91 -1.36 -0.23
N PRO A 47 -3.31 -2.09 -1.29
CA PRO A 47 -3.52 -3.52 -1.21
C PRO A 47 -2.19 -4.24 -0.98
N LYS A 48 -2.14 -5.13 0.02
CA LYS A 48 -0.96 -5.95 0.33
C LYS A 48 -0.48 -6.72 -0.89
N ALA A 49 -1.39 -7.43 -1.57
CA ALA A 49 -1.05 -8.21 -2.76
C ALA A 49 -0.47 -7.37 -3.91
N ALA A 50 -0.91 -6.12 -4.06
CA ALA A 50 -0.37 -5.25 -5.10
C ALA A 50 1.01 -4.70 -4.71
N LEU A 51 1.18 -4.36 -3.44
CA LEU A 51 2.48 -3.96 -2.88
C LEU A 51 3.51 -5.10 -3.01
N ASP A 52 3.11 -6.33 -2.68
CA ASP A 52 3.97 -7.51 -2.78
C ASP A 52 4.41 -7.78 -4.23
N ARG A 53 3.50 -7.63 -5.21
CA ARG A 53 3.85 -7.73 -6.65
C ARG A 53 4.83 -6.66 -7.09
N LEU A 54 4.64 -5.43 -6.62
CA LEU A 54 5.57 -4.34 -6.89
C LEU A 54 6.97 -4.66 -6.32
N LEU A 55 7.03 -5.17 -5.09
CA LEU A 55 8.28 -5.56 -4.43
C LEU A 55 8.95 -6.79 -5.06
N ALA A 56 8.16 -7.69 -5.66
CA ALA A 56 8.66 -8.80 -6.45
C ALA A 56 9.28 -8.37 -7.79
N GLY A 57 9.18 -7.09 -8.16
CA GLY A 57 9.68 -6.57 -9.44
C GLY A 57 8.78 -6.90 -10.64
N GLU A 58 7.54 -7.31 -10.40
CA GLU A 58 6.56 -7.64 -11.44
C GLU A 58 5.75 -6.41 -11.91
N ALA A 59 6.12 -5.21 -11.44
CA ALA A 59 5.59 -3.96 -11.96
C ALA A 59 6.20 -3.73 -13.35
N ALA A 60 5.37 -3.91 -14.39
CA ALA A 60 5.70 -3.69 -15.79
C ALA A 60 5.98 -2.21 -16.11
#